data_AF-A0A7C3HJL4-F1
#
_entry.id   AF-A0A7C3HJL4-F1
#
_cell.length_a   1.000
_cell.length_b   1.000
_cell.length_c   1.000
_cell.angle_alpha   90.00
_cell.angle_beta   90.00
_cell.angle_gamma   90.00
#
_symmetry.space_group_name_H-M   'P 1'
#
loop_
_entity.id
_entity.type
_entity.pdbx_description
1 polymer ?
#
loop_
_entity_poly.entity_id
_entity_poly.type
_entity_poly.pdbx_seq_one_letter_code
_entity_poly.pdbx_strand_id
1 'polypeptide(L)'
;MLTIIALFVKKGFFPLDKQLELWDKHWSPELSKQIVWLSGVSSSFEKAEETLKRIGRVNVSDSSVWRQVETWGPRFQQLEEEALKQGEQPLDKQERKQKVTQTAGTKGVAMDGATIYIRDEGWKELKVGCTFDVEIQPTKDKDTGRWQDKAHAVNNQYVAYLGGPEQFGKMVWGLARRSNWFGAKKSIVLGDGAVWIWKLADHHFVKSEQLVDWYHATEHLGTAARLLYGEDDLVRDCWYEAQKTQLFIGQAEKIAQHLEDQATDKPPAVADALESEAGYFVNNYERMAYQTLQSAGYPIGSGMVESGCKQFKARFDGPGMRWSRPGAERLLPIRAAVMSNNFDTVWEQVYHLPQN
;
A
#
# COMPACT_ATOMS: atom_id res chain seq x y z
N MET A 1 -22.39 53.32 35.90
CA MET A 1 -21.54 52.11 35.90
C MET A 1 -21.31 51.76 34.43
N LEU A 2 -20.15 52.16 33.88
CA LEU A 2 -19.86 52.05 32.44
C LEU A 2 -19.26 50.67 32.12
N THR A 3 -19.92 49.98 31.18
CA THR A 3 -19.47 48.73 30.55
C THR A 3 -18.32 49.01 29.60
N ILE A 4 -17.15 48.40 29.82
CA ILE A 4 -16.02 48.43 28.87
C ILE A 4 -16.19 47.27 27.89
N ILE A 5 -16.50 47.61 26.64
CA ILE A 5 -16.52 46.68 25.50
C ILE A 5 -15.06 46.49 25.02
N ALA A 6 -14.59 45.26 25.00
CA ALA A 6 -13.28 44.91 24.46
C ALA A 6 -13.25 45.16 22.94
N LEU A 7 -12.42 46.12 22.54
CA LEU A 7 -12.17 46.48 21.14
C LEU A 7 -11.42 45.35 20.40
N PHE A 8 -11.84 45.14 19.16
CA PHE A 8 -11.24 44.28 18.15
C PHE A 8 -9.70 44.28 18.15
N VAL A 9 -9.10 43.10 18.29
CA VAL A 9 -7.67 42.89 18.05
C VAL A 9 -7.41 43.08 16.55
N LYS A 10 -6.67 44.13 16.19
CA LYS A 10 -6.17 44.36 14.83
C LYS A 10 -5.32 43.15 14.39
N LYS A 11 -5.53 42.65 13.17
CA LYS A 11 -4.63 41.71 12.48
C LYS A 11 -3.20 42.27 12.53
N GLY A 12 -2.33 41.64 13.30
CA GLY A 12 -0.90 41.97 13.31
C GLY A 12 -0.29 41.74 11.93
N PHE A 13 0.32 42.79 11.38
CA PHE A 13 1.08 42.77 10.13
C PHE A 13 2.55 42.54 10.47
N PHE A 14 3.08 41.38 10.09
CA PHE A 14 4.46 40.96 10.36
C PHE A 14 5.21 40.82 9.03
N PRO A 15 5.82 41.90 8.52
CA PRO A 15 6.50 41.87 7.22
C PRO A 15 7.70 40.93 7.19
N LEU A 16 8.31 40.64 8.34
CA LEU A 16 9.39 39.65 8.44
C LEU A 16 8.89 38.22 8.23
N ASP A 17 7.70 37.87 8.71
CA ASP A 17 7.10 36.54 8.51
C ASP A 17 6.84 36.25 7.03
N LYS A 18 6.44 37.29 6.26
CA LYS A 18 6.31 37.20 4.80
C LYS A 18 7.66 37.07 4.09
N GLN A 19 8.70 37.72 4.63
CA GLN A 19 10.05 37.68 4.07
C GLN A 19 10.78 36.37 4.39
N LEU A 20 10.39 35.69 5.48
CA LEU A 20 10.92 34.40 5.94
C LEU A 20 10.02 33.20 5.56
N GLU A 21 8.93 33.44 4.79
CA GLU A 21 7.97 32.42 4.37
C GLU A 21 7.42 31.57 5.54
N LEU A 22 7.15 32.21 6.68
CA LEU A 22 6.63 31.52 7.88
C LEU A 22 5.13 31.24 7.72
N TRP A 23 4.79 29.94 7.74
CA TRP A 23 3.42 29.44 7.52
C TRP A 23 2.51 29.57 8.74
N ASP A 24 3.07 29.40 9.94
CA ASP A 24 2.32 29.45 11.19
C ASP A 24 2.88 30.55 12.08
N LYS A 25 1.98 31.35 12.66
CA LYS A 25 2.34 32.39 13.65
C LYS A 25 2.63 31.81 15.03
N HIS A 26 2.25 30.56 15.27
CA HIS A 26 2.33 29.89 16.56
C HIS A 26 3.45 28.84 16.62
N TRP A 27 3.88 28.31 15.47
CA TRP A 27 4.89 27.25 15.41
C TRP A 27 6.03 27.63 14.47
N SER A 28 7.26 27.32 14.87
CA SER A 28 8.39 27.36 13.95
C SER A 28 8.19 26.35 12.81
N PRO A 29 8.74 26.58 11.60
CA PRO A 29 8.64 25.66 10.47
C PRO A 29 9.05 24.22 10.82
N GLU A 30 10.16 24.07 11.56
CA GLU A 30 10.65 22.76 11.99
C GLU A 30 9.67 22.06 12.94
N LEU A 31 9.08 22.79 13.90
CA LEU A 31 8.07 22.20 14.77
C LEU A 31 6.81 21.77 14.00
N SER A 32 6.34 22.55 13.02
CA SER A 32 5.22 22.14 12.15
C SER A 32 5.56 20.85 11.39
N LYS A 33 6.76 20.76 10.83
CA LYS A 33 7.27 19.55 10.18
C LYS A 33 7.21 18.34 11.11
N GLN A 34 7.75 18.46 12.32
CA GLN A 34 7.77 17.38 13.30
C GLN A 34 6.37 16.99 13.77
N ILE A 35 5.45 17.95 13.95
CA ILE A 35 4.04 17.65 14.29
C ILE A 35 3.37 16.84 13.17
N VAL A 36 3.55 17.25 11.90
CA VAL A 36 2.95 16.55 10.76
C VAL A 36 3.56 15.16 10.58
N TRP A 37 4.88 15.02 10.71
CA TRP A 37 5.55 13.72 10.72
C TRP A 37 4.99 12.81 11.83
N LEU A 38 4.89 13.33 13.06
CA LEU A 38 4.36 12.59 14.20
C LEU A 38 2.91 12.16 14.00
N SER A 39 2.10 12.97 13.34
CA SER A 39 0.71 12.66 13.01
C SER A 39 0.57 11.42 12.10
N GLY A 40 1.57 11.23 11.22
CA GLY A 40 1.69 10.12 10.29
C GLY A 40 2.29 8.88 10.92
N VAL A 41 3.33 9.00 11.77
CA VAL A 41 4.01 7.84 12.37
C VAL A 41 3.26 7.25 13.57
N SER A 42 2.61 8.10 14.37
CA SER A 42 1.94 7.70 15.61
C SER A 42 0.65 6.93 15.35
N SER A 43 0.29 6.01 16.24
CA SER A 43 -0.96 5.25 16.13
C SER A 43 -2.21 6.13 16.27
N SER A 44 -2.11 7.28 16.96
CA SER A 44 -3.21 8.23 17.14
C SER A 44 -2.68 9.66 17.39
N PHE A 45 -3.55 10.67 17.34
CA PHE A 45 -3.16 12.06 17.63
C PHE A 45 -2.83 12.28 19.11
N GLU A 46 -3.50 11.56 20.01
CA GLU A 46 -3.22 11.54 21.45
C GLU A 46 -1.82 10.98 21.73
N LYS A 47 -1.39 9.97 20.98
CA LYS A 47 -0.01 9.46 21.08
C LYS A 47 1.04 10.43 20.54
N ALA A 48 0.69 11.20 19.51
CA ALA A 48 1.55 12.29 19.03
C ALA A 48 1.68 13.39 20.10
N GLU A 49 0.58 13.80 20.73
CA GLU A 49 0.60 14.74 21.88
C GLU A 49 1.47 14.23 23.02
N GLU A 50 1.26 12.97 23.45
CA GLU A 50 2.03 12.35 24.54
C GLU A 50 3.54 12.41 24.24
N THR A 51 3.91 12.11 22.99
CA THR A 51 5.30 12.13 22.52
C THR A 51 5.89 13.53 22.54
N LEU A 52 5.18 14.52 21.98
CA LEU A 52 5.59 15.93 21.97
C LEU A 52 5.78 16.48 23.38
N LYS A 53 4.88 16.14 24.30
CA LYS A 53 4.95 16.58 25.70
C LYS A 53 6.09 15.90 26.45
N ARG A 54 6.25 14.58 26.30
CA ARG A 54 7.19 13.77 27.07
C ARG A 54 8.64 13.93 26.60
N ILE A 55 8.86 13.85 25.30
CA ILE A 55 10.19 13.87 24.68
C ILE A 55 10.52 15.28 24.20
N GLY A 56 9.62 15.88 23.41
CA GLY A 56 9.84 17.21 22.84
C GLY A 56 9.77 18.34 23.88
N ARG A 57 9.16 18.11 25.04
CA ARG A 57 8.88 19.12 26.08
C ARG A 57 8.07 20.32 25.55
N VAL A 58 7.28 20.09 24.49
CA VAL A 58 6.37 21.08 23.90
C VAL A 58 4.93 20.65 24.15
N ASN A 59 4.09 21.59 24.59
CA ASN A 59 2.66 21.34 24.80
C ASN A 59 1.90 21.61 23.50
N VAL A 60 1.62 20.54 22.74
CA VAL A 60 0.77 20.56 21.55
C VAL A 60 -0.34 19.53 21.75
N SER A 61 -1.59 19.98 21.81
CA SER A 61 -2.73 19.06 22.00
C SER A 61 -2.98 18.21 20.76
N ASP A 62 -3.60 17.05 20.94
CA ASP A 62 -4.11 16.17 19.89
C ASP A 62 -4.88 16.92 18.78
N SER A 63 -5.70 17.88 19.18
CA SER A 63 -6.53 18.72 18.32
C SER A 63 -5.68 19.69 17.52
N SER A 64 -4.54 20.12 18.07
CA SER A 64 -3.58 20.97 17.36
C SER A 64 -2.76 20.14 16.37
N VAL A 65 -2.39 18.90 16.71
CA VAL A 65 -1.80 17.94 15.77
C VAL A 65 -2.76 17.69 14.61
N TRP A 66 -4.03 17.40 14.90
CA TRP A 66 -5.06 17.23 13.88
C TRP A 66 -5.22 18.47 12.98
N ARG A 67 -5.23 19.69 13.54
CA ARG A 67 -5.28 20.92 12.73
C ARG A 67 -4.07 21.11 11.81
N GLN A 68 -2.88 20.65 12.20
CA GLN A 68 -1.74 20.65 11.29
C GLN A 68 -1.97 19.68 10.12
N VAL A 69 -2.58 18.51 10.35
CA VAL A 69 -3.00 17.60 9.25
C VAL A 69 -4.04 18.26 8.36
N GLU A 70 -5.02 18.97 8.92
CA GLU A 70 -6.02 19.70 8.14
C GLU A 70 -5.38 20.81 7.26
N THR A 71 -4.29 21.42 7.74
CA THR A 71 -3.56 22.48 7.03
C THR A 71 -2.64 21.92 5.95
N TRP A 72 -1.86 20.89 6.28
CA TRP A 72 -0.81 20.37 5.41
C TRP A 72 -1.24 19.21 4.53
N GLY A 73 -2.21 18.40 4.97
CA GLY A 73 -2.75 17.27 4.21
C GLY A 73 -3.20 17.62 2.79
N PRO A 74 -3.97 18.69 2.56
CA PRO A 74 -4.35 19.13 1.22
C PRO A 74 -3.16 19.42 0.28
N ARG A 75 -2.01 19.80 0.84
CA ARG A 75 -0.81 20.13 0.07
C ARG A 75 -0.04 18.86 -0.32
N PHE A 76 -0.02 17.88 0.58
CA PHE A 76 0.42 16.53 0.26
C PHE A 76 -0.46 15.93 -0.86
N GLN A 77 -1.78 16.11 -0.78
CA GLN A 77 -2.71 15.68 -1.84
C GLN A 77 -2.44 16.41 -3.17
N GLN A 78 -2.21 17.73 -3.14
CA GLN A 78 -1.86 18.49 -4.34
C GLN A 78 -0.60 17.95 -5.02
N LEU A 79 0.43 17.62 -4.24
CA LEU A 79 1.66 17.04 -4.79
C LEU A 79 1.37 15.68 -5.46
N GLU A 80 0.53 14.83 -4.86
CA GLU A 80 0.09 13.57 -5.48
C GLU A 80 -0.70 13.80 -6.77
N GLU A 81 -1.57 14.81 -6.82
CA GLU A 81 -2.33 15.19 -8.02
C GLU A 81 -1.43 15.72 -9.16
N GLU A 82 -0.40 16.50 -8.84
CA GLU A 82 0.59 16.95 -9.83
C GLU A 82 1.38 15.76 -10.40
N ALA A 83 1.76 14.84 -9.53
CA ALA A 83 2.38 13.57 -9.87
C ALA A 83 1.49 12.69 -10.77
N LEU A 84 0.18 12.65 -10.50
CA LEU A 84 -0.81 11.95 -11.31
C LEU A 84 -0.89 12.53 -12.72
N LYS A 85 -0.98 13.86 -12.82
CA LYS A 85 -1.02 14.57 -14.11
C LYS A 85 0.25 14.30 -14.92
N GLN A 86 1.42 14.30 -14.27
CA GLN A 86 2.68 13.94 -14.93
C GLN A 86 2.62 12.50 -15.46
N GLY A 87 2.02 11.58 -14.69
CA GLY A 87 1.81 10.17 -15.02
C GLY A 87 1.04 9.92 -16.33
N GLU A 88 0.18 10.84 -16.72
CA GLU A 88 -0.61 10.79 -17.97
C GLU A 88 0.12 11.43 -19.16
N GLN A 89 1.20 12.20 -18.93
CA GLN A 89 1.98 12.81 -20.00
C GLN A 89 2.88 11.79 -20.71
N PRO A 90 3.21 12.00 -22.01
CA PRO A 90 4.22 11.22 -22.71
C PRO A 90 5.55 11.19 -21.97
N LEU A 91 6.35 10.14 -22.22
CA LEU A 91 7.68 10.04 -21.62
C LEU A 91 8.53 11.26 -21.95
N ASP A 92 9.12 11.83 -20.91
CA ASP A 92 10.07 12.93 -21.05
C ASP A 92 11.43 12.43 -21.59
N LYS A 93 12.36 13.35 -21.81
CA LYS A 93 13.69 13.02 -22.34
C LYS A 93 14.48 12.09 -21.40
N GLN A 94 14.35 12.26 -20.10
CA GLN A 94 15.04 11.46 -19.09
C GLN A 94 14.46 10.05 -19.03
N GLU A 95 13.14 9.91 -19.00
CA GLU A 95 12.44 8.62 -19.00
C GLU A 95 12.71 7.83 -20.29
N ARG A 96 12.76 8.51 -21.45
CA ARG A 96 13.20 7.88 -22.70
C ARG A 96 14.64 7.38 -22.62
N LYS A 97 15.54 8.15 -22.02
CA LYS A 97 16.93 7.74 -21.81
C LYS A 97 17.02 6.55 -20.85
N GLN A 98 16.26 6.56 -19.75
CA GLN A 98 16.16 5.43 -18.82
C GLN A 98 15.70 4.17 -19.54
N LYS A 99 14.66 4.27 -20.38
CA LYS A 99 14.11 3.17 -21.17
C LYS A 99 15.13 2.53 -22.12
N VAL A 100 16.03 3.32 -22.69
CA VAL A 100 17.10 2.83 -23.59
C VAL A 100 18.27 2.26 -22.80
N THR A 101 18.71 2.96 -21.75
CA THR A 101 19.92 2.59 -20.99
C THR A 101 19.69 1.46 -20.01
N GLN A 102 18.46 1.31 -19.52
CA GLN A 102 18.01 0.28 -18.58
C GLN A 102 18.98 0.05 -17.42
N THR A 103 19.25 1.13 -16.68
CA THR A 103 20.23 1.17 -15.59
C THR A 103 19.69 0.71 -14.25
N ALA A 104 18.37 0.55 -14.10
CA ALA A 104 17.78 0.06 -12.86
C ALA A 104 17.81 -1.46 -12.80
N GLY A 105 17.85 -1.99 -11.56
CA GLY A 105 17.63 -3.40 -11.31
C GLY A 105 16.18 -3.84 -11.61
N THR A 106 15.82 -5.01 -11.10
CA THR A 106 14.43 -5.49 -11.18
C THR A 106 13.53 -4.62 -10.30
N LYS A 107 12.42 -4.14 -10.86
CA LYS A 107 11.40 -3.36 -10.14
C LYS A 107 10.15 -4.19 -9.91
N GLY A 108 9.38 -3.86 -8.88
CA GLY A 108 8.09 -4.49 -8.65
C GLY A 108 7.01 -3.52 -8.18
N VAL A 109 5.76 -3.90 -8.45
CA VAL A 109 4.56 -3.26 -7.89
C VAL A 109 3.75 -4.34 -7.21
N ALA A 110 3.23 -4.06 -6.02
CA ALA A 110 2.27 -4.90 -5.33
C ALA A 110 1.03 -4.07 -4.99
N MET A 111 -0.16 -4.65 -5.12
CA MET A 111 -1.43 -3.98 -4.86
C MET A 111 -2.30 -4.87 -3.97
N ASP A 112 -3.01 -4.25 -3.03
CA ASP A 112 -3.89 -4.93 -2.08
C ASP A 112 -4.94 -3.94 -1.53
N GLY A 113 -5.94 -4.44 -0.80
CA GLY A 113 -7.00 -3.68 -0.17
C GLY A 113 -7.07 -3.92 1.34
N ALA A 114 -7.28 -2.84 2.11
CA ALA A 114 -7.65 -2.90 3.51
C ALA A 114 -9.01 -2.24 3.72
N THR A 115 -9.69 -2.51 4.83
CA THR A 115 -10.95 -1.83 5.17
C THR A 115 -10.77 -0.85 6.32
N ILE A 116 -11.41 0.31 6.22
CA ILE A 116 -11.47 1.34 7.27
C ILE A 116 -12.91 1.86 7.43
N TYR A 117 -13.25 2.35 8.61
CA TYR A 117 -14.60 2.86 8.90
C TYR A 117 -14.73 4.36 8.66
N ILE A 118 -15.64 4.73 7.76
CA ILE A 118 -15.97 6.11 7.44
C ILE A 118 -17.36 6.44 7.99
N ARG A 119 -17.46 7.54 8.76
CA ARG A 119 -18.73 8.07 9.29
C ARG A 119 -19.68 8.32 8.14
N ASP A 120 -20.95 7.97 8.36
CA ASP A 120 -22.05 8.11 7.39
C ASP A 120 -21.94 7.28 6.11
N GLU A 121 -20.82 6.57 5.90
CA GLU A 121 -20.59 5.73 4.73
C GLU A 121 -20.34 4.24 5.03
N GLY A 122 -20.00 3.91 6.29
CA GLY A 122 -19.70 2.54 6.75
C GLY A 122 -18.27 2.09 6.42
N TRP A 123 -18.09 0.76 6.33
CA TRP A 123 -16.81 0.16 5.95
C TRP A 123 -16.51 0.46 4.47
N LYS A 124 -15.33 1.03 4.23
CA LYS A 124 -14.82 1.32 2.88
C LYS A 124 -13.48 0.66 2.67
N GLU A 125 -13.28 0.20 1.44
CA GLU A 125 -12.01 -0.35 0.99
C GLU A 125 -11.02 0.79 0.69
N LEU A 126 -9.91 0.78 1.41
CA LEU A 126 -8.70 1.54 1.17
C LEU A 126 -7.76 0.69 0.31
N LYS A 127 -7.52 1.10 -0.93
CA LYS A 127 -6.57 0.43 -1.81
C LYS A 127 -5.16 0.91 -1.49
N VAL A 128 -4.22 -0.01 -1.38
CA VAL A 128 -2.82 0.26 -1.06
C VAL A 128 -1.95 -0.31 -2.16
N GLY A 129 -1.03 0.53 -2.65
CA GLY A 129 -0.05 0.15 -3.67
C GLY A 129 1.35 0.33 -3.12
N CYS A 130 2.25 -0.57 -3.49
CA CYS A 130 3.65 -0.53 -3.10
C CYS A 130 4.53 -0.67 -4.36
N THR A 131 5.39 0.30 -4.64
CA THR A 131 6.51 0.12 -5.60
C THR A 131 7.77 -0.25 -4.83
N PHE A 132 8.58 -1.15 -5.37
CA PHE A 132 9.79 -1.62 -4.70
C PHE A 132 10.90 -1.99 -5.69
N ASP A 133 12.13 -2.02 -5.17
CA ASP A 133 13.28 -2.65 -5.80
C ASP A 133 13.36 -4.12 -5.39
N VAL A 134 13.88 -4.98 -6.27
CA VAL A 134 14.14 -6.37 -5.95
C VAL A 134 15.64 -6.58 -5.72
N GLU A 135 16.00 -7.05 -4.54
CA GLU A 135 17.34 -7.48 -4.19
C GLU A 135 17.36 -8.97 -3.84
N ILE A 136 18.41 -9.67 -4.28
CA ILE A 136 18.63 -11.06 -3.89
C ILE A 136 19.45 -11.06 -2.60
N GLN A 137 18.92 -11.71 -1.55
CA GLN A 137 19.59 -11.80 -0.26
C GLN A 137 19.58 -13.24 0.27
N PRO A 138 20.69 -13.70 0.89
CA PRO A 138 20.73 -14.98 1.58
C PRO A 138 19.68 -15.03 2.68
N THR A 139 18.76 -15.98 2.58
CA THR A 139 17.63 -16.14 3.49
C THR A 139 17.62 -17.54 4.05
N LYS A 140 17.52 -17.66 5.37
CA LYS A 140 17.36 -18.96 6.00
C LYS A 140 15.92 -19.43 5.83
N ASP A 141 15.76 -20.53 5.13
CA ASP A 141 14.49 -21.22 4.98
C ASP A 141 14.05 -21.79 6.33
N LYS A 142 12.82 -21.46 6.76
CA LYS A 142 12.34 -21.80 8.11
C LYS A 142 12.10 -23.31 8.27
N ASP A 143 11.67 -23.98 7.21
CA ASP A 143 11.27 -25.39 7.25
C ASP A 143 12.50 -26.30 7.16
N THR A 144 13.41 -25.99 6.23
CA THR A 144 14.61 -26.82 5.98
C THR A 144 15.82 -26.36 6.80
N GLY A 145 15.80 -25.15 7.36
CA GLY A 145 16.93 -24.53 8.05
C GLY A 145 18.11 -24.15 7.16
N ARG A 146 17.99 -24.31 5.83
CA ARG A 146 19.06 -24.07 4.85
C ARG A 146 19.07 -22.63 4.38
N TRP A 147 20.25 -22.11 4.06
CA TRP A 147 20.40 -20.81 3.41
C TRP A 147 20.10 -20.92 1.93
N GLN A 148 19.30 -19.99 1.41
CA GLN A 148 18.93 -19.90 0.01
C GLN A 148 18.88 -18.43 -0.40
N ASP A 149 19.34 -18.13 -1.60
CA ASP A 149 19.22 -16.80 -2.18
C ASP A 149 17.76 -16.57 -2.60
N LYS A 150 17.07 -15.66 -1.91
CA LYS A 150 15.67 -15.31 -2.20
C LYS A 150 15.57 -13.83 -2.58
N ALA A 151 14.60 -13.52 -3.42
CA ALA A 151 14.28 -12.15 -3.82
C ALA A 151 13.50 -11.44 -2.72
N HIS A 152 13.92 -10.22 -2.38
CA HIS A 152 13.32 -9.35 -1.37
C HIS A 152 12.91 -8.03 -1.99
N ALA A 153 11.75 -7.53 -1.55
CA ALA A 153 11.34 -6.17 -1.82
C ALA A 153 12.03 -5.20 -0.86
N VAL A 154 12.76 -4.24 -1.42
CA VAL A 154 13.45 -3.18 -0.70
C VAL A 154 13.05 -1.82 -1.28
N ASN A 155 13.41 -0.74 -0.57
CA ASN A 155 13.05 0.64 -0.96
C ASN A 155 11.54 0.80 -1.23
N ASN A 156 10.72 0.19 -0.38
CA ASN A 156 9.26 0.18 -0.51
C ASN A 156 8.72 1.61 -0.44
N GLN A 157 7.96 2.01 -1.44
CA GLN A 157 7.22 3.26 -1.46
C GLN A 157 5.73 2.98 -1.64
N TYR A 158 4.90 3.72 -0.94
CA TYR A 158 3.48 3.46 -0.81
C TYR A 158 2.62 4.58 -1.39
N VAL A 159 1.45 4.20 -1.92
CA VAL A 159 0.30 5.08 -2.09
C VAL A 159 -0.92 4.41 -1.46
N ALA A 160 -1.88 5.20 -1.00
CA ALA A 160 -3.16 4.66 -0.55
C ALA A 160 -4.31 5.54 -1.02
N TYR A 161 -5.40 4.93 -1.48
CA TYR A 161 -6.54 5.64 -2.03
C TYR A 161 -7.86 5.06 -1.55
N LEU A 162 -8.71 5.94 -1.01
CA LEU A 162 -10.03 5.58 -0.49
C LEU A 162 -11.09 5.74 -1.58
N GLY A 163 -11.02 4.89 -2.62
CA GLY A 163 -11.95 4.98 -3.75
C GLY A 163 -11.81 3.88 -4.78
N GLY A 164 -12.21 4.21 -6.01
CA GLY A 164 -12.24 3.28 -7.13
C GLY A 164 -10.84 2.89 -7.65
N PRO A 165 -10.72 1.73 -8.31
CA PRO A 165 -9.45 1.21 -8.81
C PRO A 165 -8.82 2.09 -9.90
N GLU A 166 -9.61 2.80 -10.71
CA GLU A 166 -9.08 3.62 -11.81
C GLU A 166 -8.15 4.73 -11.33
N GLN A 167 -8.61 5.57 -10.39
CA GLN A 167 -7.80 6.64 -9.82
C GLN A 167 -6.61 6.07 -9.04
N PHE A 168 -6.82 4.98 -8.31
CA PHE A 168 -5.75 4.27 -7.61
C PHE A 168 -4.66 3.78 -8.58
N GLY A 169 -5.03 3.20 -9.73
CA GLY A 169 -4.09 2.76 -10.76
C GLY A 169 -3.21 3.88 -11.28
N LYS A 170 -3.79 5.06 -11.52
CA LYS A 170 -3.03 6.26 -11.88
C LYS A 170 -2.03 6.66 -10.78
N MET A 171 -2.41 6.55 -9.50
CA MET A 171 -1.52 6.88 -8.38
C MET A 171 -0.34 5.92 -8.31
N VAL A 172 -0.60 4.61 -8.42
CA VAL A 172 0.45 3.58 -8.45
C VAL A 172 1.36 3.75 -9.65
N TRP A 173 0.81 4.08 -10.83
CA TRP A 173 1.59 4.36 -12.03
C TRP A 173 2.47 5.60 -11.87
N GLY A 174 1.92 6.68 -11.33
CA GLY A 174 2.68 7.90 -11.02
C GLY A 174 3.82 7.62 -10.03
N LEU A 175 3.57 6.81 -8.99
CA LEU A 175 4.61 6.38 -8.06
C LEU A 175 5.69 5.56 -8.78
N ALA A 176 5.31 4.58 -9.60
CA ALA A 176 6.26 3.76 -10.35
C ALA A 176 7.18 4.62 -11.24
N ARG A 177 6.62 5.59 -11.96
CA ARG A 177 7.41 6.53 -12.78
C ARG A 177 8.45 7.28 -11.97
N ARG A 178 8.07 7.82 -10.79
CA ARG A 178 9.00 8.50 -9.87
C ARG A 178 10.07 7.56 -9.30
N SER A 179 9.77 6.27 -9.21
CA SER A 179 10.67 5.20 -8.77
C SER A 179 11.59 4.65 -9.87
N ASN A 180 11.83 5.38 -10.97
CA ASN A 180 12.70 4.98 -12.08
C ASN A 180 12.24 3.67 -12.77
N TRP A 181 10.93 3.46 -12.91
CA TRP A 181 10.36 2.26 -13.54
C TRP A 181 10.89 1.99 -14.94
N PHE A 182 11.02 3.02 -15.78
CA PHE A 182 11.50 2.85 -17.15
C PHE A 182 12.96 2.42 -17.25
N GLY A 183 13.74 2.60 -16.17
CA GLY A 183 15.11 2.09 -16.10
C GLY A 183 15.19 0.58 -15.90
N ALA A 184 14.09 -0.10 -15.57
CA ALA A 184 14.11 -1.52 -15.23
C ALA A 184 14.19 -2.41 -16.47
N LYS A 185 15.07 -3.42 -16.42
CA LYS A 185 15.11 -4.50 -17.43
C LYS A 185 14.02 -5.54 -17.20
N LYS A 186 13.71 -5.78 -15.93
CA LYS A 186 12.77 -6.78 -15.45
C LYS A 186 11.77 -6.08 -14.53
N SER A 187 10.50 -6.43 -14.64
CA SER A 187 9.46 -5.91 -13.75
C SER A 187 8.41 -6.96 -13.43
N ILE A 188 7.82 -6.86 -12.24
CA ILE A 188 6.76 -7.75 -11.78
C ILE A 188 5.61 -6.97 -11.13
N VAL A 189 4.39 -7.46 -11.30
CA VAL A 189 3.19 -7.04 -10.56
C VAL A 189 2.71 -8.19 -9.69
N LEU A 190 2.52 -7.92 -8.40
CA LEU A 190 2.03 -8.85 -7.39
C LEU A 190 0.63 -8.46 -6.93
N GLY A 191 -0.22 -9.44 -6.66
CA GLY A 191 -1.56 -9.23 -6.12
C GLY A 191 -2.21 -10.52 -5.59
N ASP A 192 -3.30 -10.38 -4.87
CA ASP A 192 -4.06 -11.46 -4.23
C ASP A 192 -4.91 -12.31 -5.20
N GLY A 193 -5.05 -11.89 -6.45
CA GLY A 193 -5.93 -12.52 -7.44
C GLY A 193 -7.18 -11.69 -7.78
N ALA A 194 -7.37 -10.53 -7.16
CA ALA A 194 -8.53 -9.68 -7.43
C ALA A 194 -8.53 -9.14 -8.87
N VAL A 195 -9.68 -9.25 -9.54
CA VAL A 195 -9.86 -8.85 -10.95
C VAL A 195 -9.47 -7.39 -11.20
N TRP A 196 -9.69 -6.50 -10.24
CA TRP A 196 -9.36 -5.09 -10.40
C TRP A 196 -7.84 -4.86 -10.42
N ILE A 197 -7.04 -5.68 -9.72
CA ILE A 197 -5.57 -5.60 -9.74
C ILE A 197 -5.06 -5.93 -11.14
N TRP A 198 -5.54 -7.03 -11.72
CA TRP A 198 -5.09 -7.48 -13.04
C TRP A 198 -5.50 -6.50 -14.15
N LYS A 199 -6.69 -5.90 -14.06
CA LYS A 199 -7.08 -4.81 -14.98
C LYS A 199 -6.11 -3.63 -14.93
N LEU A 200 -5.59 -3.28 -13.74
CA LEU A 200 -4.59 -2.22 -13.60
C LEU A 200 -3.21 -2.66 -14.09
N ALA A 201 -2.83 -3.92 -13.85
CA ALA A 201 -1.60 -4.51 -14.36
C ALA A 201 -1.58 -4.49 -15.89
N ASP A 202 -2.65 -4.93 -16.53
CA ASP A 202 -2.81 -4.95 -17.99
C ASP A 202 -2.84 -3.54 -18.58
N HIS A 203 -3.32 -2.54 -17.84
CA HIS A 203 -3.40 -1.17 -18.33
C HIS A 203 -2.07 -0.40 -18.17
N HIS A 204 -1.46 -0.45 -16.98
CA HIS A 204 -0.28 0.37 -16.66
C HIS A 204 1.05 -0.38 -16.79
N PHE A 205 1.04 -1.71 -16.66
CA PHE A 205 2.24 -2.53 -16.48
C PHE A 205 2.38 -3.64 -17.54
N VAL A 206 1.86 -3.42 -18.75
CA VAL A 206 1.74 -4.36 -19.90
C VAL A 206 2.94 -5.32 -20.12
N LYS A 207 4.17 -4.87 -19.85
CA LYS A 207 5.40 -5.65 -20.09
C LYS A 207 5.95 -6.40 -18.87
N SER A 208 5.26 -6.32 -17.75
CA SER A 208 5.70 -6.90 -16.48
C SER A 208 5.17 -8.31 -16.34
N GLU A 209 5.95 -9.16 -15.68
CA GLU A 209 5.43 -10.43 -15.17
C GLU A 209 4.27 -10.15 -14.21
N GLN A 210 3.25 -10.99 -14.21
CA GLN A 210 2.15 -10.92 -13.26
C GLN A 210 2.17 -12.19 -12.43
N LEU A 211 2.15 -12.05 -11.10
CA LEU A 211 2.18 -13.19 -10.20
C LEU A 211 1.17 -13.01 -9.08
N VAL A 212 0.34 -14.04 -8.89
CA VAL A 212 -0.52 -14.15 -7.70
C VAL A 212 0.35 -14.41 -6.49
N ASP A 213 0.04 -13.75 -5.38
CA ASP A 213 0.70 -14.01 -4.10
C ASP A 213 0.63 -15.50 -3.70
N TRP A 214 1.79 -16.09 -3.45
CA TRP A 214 1.93 -17.49 -3.06
C TRP A 214 1.11 -17.84 -1.80
N TYR A 215 1.15 -16.99 -0.77
CA TYR A 215 0.47 -17.26 0.49
C TYR A 215 -1.05 -17.20 0.32
N HIS A 216 -1.59 -16.21 -0.40
CA HIS A 216 -3.00 -16.16 -0.77
C HIS A 216 -3.43 -17.39 -1.55
N ALA A 217 -2.67 -17.80 -2.57
CA ALA A 217 -2.99 -19.02 -3.31
C ALA A 217 -2.97 -20.28 -2.43
N THR A 218 -2.06 -20.34 -1.45
CA THR A 218 -2.05 -21.43 -0.47
C THR A 218 -3.18 -21.34 0.57
N GLU A 219 -3.76 -20.17 0.84
CA GLU A 219 -4.96 -20.04 1.67
C GLU A 219 -6.18 -20.63 0.96
N HIS A 220 -6.32 -20.39 -0.35
CA HIS A 220 -7.34 -21.02 -1.20
C HIS A 220 -7.21 -22.57 -1.19
N LEU A 221 -5.97 -23.09 -1.28
CA LEU A 221 -5.73 -24.52 -1.08
C LEU A 221 -6.17 -25.00 0.31
N GLY A 222 -5.90 -24.22 1.36
CA GLY A 222 -6.29 -24.57 2.72
C GLY A 222 -7.82 -24.62 2.89
N THR A 223 -8.54 -23.69 2.27
CA THR A 223 -10.00 -23.67 2.23
C THR A 223 -10.54 -24.89 1.47
N ALA A 224 -10.02 -25.17 0.28
CA ALA A 224 -10.39 -26.35 -0.50
C ALA A 224 -10.13 -27.66 0.27
N ALA A 225 -9.00 -27.79 0.97
CA ALA A 225 -8.68 -28.95 1.78
C ALA A 225 -9.74 -29.19 2.88
N ARG A 226 -10.16 -28.12 3.57
CA ARG A 226 -11.21 -28.18 4.60
C ARG A 226 -12.56 -28.58 4.01
N LEU A 227 -12.91 -28.08 2.84
CA LEU A 227 -14.15 -28.44 2.14
C LEU A 227 -14.19 -29.92 1.72
N LEU A 228 -13.05 -30.47 1.30
CA LEU A 228 -12.93 -31.85 0.85
C LEU A 228 -12.97 -32.86 2.01
N TYR A 229 -12.21 -32.58 3.08
CA TYR A 229 -11.88 -33.57 4.12
C TYR A 229 -12.36 -33.21 5.54
N GLY A 230 -12.90 -32.01 5.76
CA GLY A 230 -13.46 -31.60 7.05
C GLY A 230 -12.43 -31.62 8.20
N GLU A 231 -12.78 -32.30 9.29
CA GLU A 231 -11.96 -32.43 10.51
C GLU A 231 -10.92 -33.55 10.47
N ASP A 232 -10.79 -34.31 9.37
CA ASP A 232 -9.69 -35.28 9.24
C ASP A 232 -8.37 -34.55 8.98
N ASP A 233 -7.73 -34.14 10.07
CA ASP A 233 -6.51 -33.33 10.05
C ASP A 233 -5.38 -34.01 9.25
N LEU A 234 -5.21 -35.33 9.37
CA LEU A 234 -4.10 -36.04 8.72
C LEU A 234 -4.28 -36.09 7.20
N VAL A 235 -5.45 -36.50 6.72
CA VAL A 235 -5.71 -36.60 5.28
C VAL A 235 -5.72 -35.22 4.64
N ARG A 236 -6.32 -34.23 5.32
CA ARG A 236 -6.34 -32.83 4.87
C ARG A 236 -4.93 -32.28 4.71
N ASP A 237 -4.07 -32.43 5.72
CA ASP A 237 -2.73 -31.86 5.71
C ASP A 237 -1.84 -32.57 4.67
N CYS A 238 -2.01 -33.89 4.48
CA CYS A 238 -1.31 -34.62 3.42
C CYS A 238 -1.71 -34.14 2.02
N TRP A 239 -3.02 -33.96 1.77
CA TRP A 239 -3.51 -33.43 0.50
C TRP A 239 -3.01 -31.99 0.28
N TYR A 240 -3.07 -31.15 1.32
CA TYR A 240 -2.64 -29.75 1.26
C TYR A 240 -1.16 -29.63 0.85
N GLU A 241 -0.25 -30.38 1.48
CA GLU A 241 1.17 -30.33 1.13
C GLU A 241 1.45 -30.92 -0.28
N ALA A 242 0.69 -31.94 -0.69
CA ALA A 242 0.78 -32.46 -2.06
C ALA A 242 0.35 -31.40 -3.09
N GLN A 243 -0.76 -30.70 -2.86
CA GLN A 243 -1.24 -29.65 -3.76
C GLN A 243 -0.36 -28.40 -3.72
N LYS A 244 0.23 -28.03 -2.59
CA LYS A 244 1.27 -26.98 -2.55
C LYS A 244 2.43 -27.31 -3.47
N THR A 245 2.90 -28.56 -3.46
CA THR A 245 3.97 -28.98 -4.37
C THR A 245 3.55 -28.85 -5.83
N GLN A 246 2.33 -29.29 -6.19
CA GLN A 246 1.78 -29.15 -7.55
C GLN A 246 1.61 -27.69 -7.96
N LEU A 247 1.08 -26.85 -7.08
CA LEU A 247 0.89 -25.44 -7.30
C LEU A 247 2.23 -24.73 -7.55
N PHE A 248 3.25 -25.04 -6.76
CA PHE A 248 4.59 -24.45 -6.91
C PHE A 248 5.20 -24.70 -8.29
N ILE A 249 4.99 -25.90 -8.85
CA ILE A 249 5.45 -26.27 -10.20
C ILE A 249 4.46 -25.87 -11.32
N GLY A 250 3.49 -24.99 -11.02
CA GLY A 250 2.60 -24.38 -12.01
C GLY A 250 1.39 -25.23 -12.44
N GLN A 251 0.97 -26.22 -11.64
CA GLN A 251 -0.12 -27.13 -12.00
C GLN A 251 -1.49 -26.65 -11.49
N ALA A 252 -1.74 -25.35 -11.48
CA ALA A 252 -2.98 -24.77 -10.96
C ALA A 252 -4.24 -25.27 -11.70
N GLU A 253 -4.17 -25.49 -13.01
CA GLU A 253 -5.28 -26.05 -13.80
C GLU A 253 -5.66 -27.47 -13.36
N LYS A 254 -4.68 -28.31 -13.01
CA LYS A 254 -4.94 -29.67 -12.50
C LYS A 254 -5.61 -29.64 -11.14
N ILE A 255 -5.23 -28.68 -10.31
CA ILE A 255 -5.87 -28.46 -9.00
C ILE A 255 -7.32 -28.06 -9.23
N ALA A 256 -7.58 -27.09 -10.11
CA ALA A 256 -8.94 -26.69 -10.46
C ALA A 256 -9.80 -27.85 -10.95
N GLN A 257 -9.32 -28.62 -11.94
CA GLN A 257 -10.05 -29.78 -12.47
C GLN A 257 -10.38 -30.78 -11.36
N HIS A 258 -9.42 -31.06 -10.47
CA HIS A 258 -9.66 -31.96 -9.35
C HIS A 258 -10.75 -31.43 -8.41
N LEU A 259 -10.78 -30.12 -8.14
CA LEU A 259 -11.82 -29.52 -7.29
C LEU A 259 -13.20 -29.57 -7.95
N GLU A 260 -13.29 -29.32 -9.26
CA GLU A 260 -14.54 -29.43 -10.03
C GLU A 260 -15.07 -30.88 -10.04
N ASP A 261 -14.17 -31.86 -10.25
CA ASP A 261 -14.54 -33.28 -10.23
C ASP A 261 -15.08 -33.68 -8.85
N GLN A 262 -14.43 -33.22 -7.77
CA GLN A 262 -14.87 -33.50 -6.41
C GLN A 262 -16.18 -32.80 -6.04
N ALA A 263 -16.48 -31.63 -6.62
CA ALA A 263 -17.72 -30.90 -6.35
C ALA A 263 -18.97 -31.70 -6.76
N THR A 264 -18.87 -32.52 -7.81
CA THR A 264 -19.99 -33.32 -8.35
C THR A 264 -20.61 -34.27 -7.32
N ASP A 265 -19.80 -34.80 -6.40
CA ASP A 265 -20.24 -35.78 -5.39
C ASP A 265 -20.58 -35.13 -4.02
N LYS A 266 -20.55 -33.79 -3.93
CA LYS A 266 -20.73 -33.06 -2.66
C LYS A 266 -22.13 -32.44 -2.54
N PRO A 267 -22.60 -32.17 -1.31
CA PRO A 267 -23.83 -31.39 -1.11
C PRO A 267 -23.73 -30.02 -1.78
N PRO A 268 -24.85 -29.43 -2.28
CA PRO A 268 -24.83 -28.21 -3.10
C PRO A 268 -24.00 -27.06 -2.52
N ALA A 269 -24.14 -26.76 -1.22
CA ALA A 269 -23.38 -25.67 -0.60
C ALA A 269 -21.86 -25.91 -0.58
N VAL A 270 -21.42 -27.16 -0.50
CA VAL A 270 -19.99 -27.53 -0.54
C VAL A 270 -19.50 -27.59 -1.98
N ALA A 271 -20.34 -28.05 -2.91
CA ALA A 271 -20.06 -28.03 -4.34
C ALA A 271 -19.84 -26.60 -4.83
N ASP A 272 -20.75 -25.67 -4.54
CA ASP A 272 -20.64 -24.24 -4.88
C ASP A 272 -19.34 -23.62 -4.34
N ALA A 273 -18.96 -23.97 -3.09
CA ALA A 273 -17.74 -23.49 -2.48
C ALA A 273 -16.49 -24.06 -3.17
N LEU A 274 -16.48 -25.35 -3.50
CA LEU A 274 -15.38 -25.98 -4.24
C LEU A 274 -15.24 -25.43 -5.66
N GLU A 275 -16.35 -25.18 -6.35
CA GLU A 275 -16.36 -24.53 -7.66
C GLU A 275 -15.82 -23.10 -7.59
N SER A 276 -16.13 -22.36 -6.51
CA SER A 276 -15.54 -21.04 -6.27
C SER A 276 -14.02 -21.11 -6.09
N GLU A 277 -13.52 -22.08 -5.32
CA GLU A 277 -12.08 -22.31 -5.17
C GLU A 277 -11.42 -22.76 -6.48
N ALA A 278 -12.07 -23.64 -7.25
CA ALA A 278 -11.60 -24.04 -8.57
C ALA A 278 -11.50 -22.83 -9.52
N GLY A 279 -12.54 -22.00 -9.55
CA GLY A 279 -12.59 -20.77 -10.33
C GLY A 279 -11.45 -19.81 -9.99
N TYR A 280 -11.00 -19.74 -8.74
CA TYR A 280 -9.83 -18.94 -8.37
C TYR A 280 -8.56 -19.42 -9.11
N PHE A 281 -8.30 -20.73 -9.13
CA PHE A 281 -7.15 -21.30 -9.82
C PHE A 281 -7.27 -21.19 -11.35
N VAL A 282 -8.45 -21.44 -11.92
CA VAL A 282 -8.71 -21.29 -13.37
C VAL A 282 -8.51 -19.84 -13.83
N ASN A 283 -8.94 -18.85 -13.04
CA ASN A 283 -8.82 -17.45 -13.45
C ASN A 283 -7.38 -16.91 -13.36
N ASN A 284 -6.49 -17.61 -12.65
CA ASN A 284 -5.17 -17.11 -12.31
C ASN A 284 -4.00 -18.04 -12.68
N TYR A 285 -4.23 -19.19 -13.31
CA TYR A 285 -3.19 -20.20 -13.55
C TYR A 285 -1.93 -19.66 -14.25
N GLU A 286 -2.08 -18.77 -15.24
CA GLU A 286 -0.94 -18.15 -15.95
C GLU A 286 -0.06 -17.31 -15.01
N ARG A 287 -0.64 -16.78 -13.92
CA ARG A 287 0.03 -15.97 -12.89
C ARG A 287 0.57 -16.82 -11.73
N MET A 288 0.46 -18.15 -11.80
CA MET A 288 0.91 -19.09 -10.76
C MET A 288 2.18 -19.85 -11.17
N ALA A 289 3.06 -19.20 -11.95
CA ALA A 289 4.33 -19.75 -12.43
C ALA A 289 5.47 -19.64 -11.38
N TYR A 290 5.23 -20.09 -10.14
CA TYR A 290 6.08 -19.81 -8.98
C TYR A 290 7.52 -20.32 -9.13
N GLN A 291 7.72 -21.59 -9.51
CA GLN A 291 9.05 -22.15 -9.68
C GLN A 291 9.87 -21.37 -10.73
N THR A 292 9.25 -21.03 -11.86
CA THR A 292 9.89 -20.29 -12.96
C THR A 292 10.27 -18.89 -12.52
N LEU A 293 9.34 -18.14 -11.91
CA LEU A 293 9.57 -16.75 -11.53
C LEU A 293 10.52 -16.63 -10.34
N GLN A 294 10.45 -17.54 -9.37
CA GLN A 294 11.43 -17.60 -8.28
C GLN A 294 12.83 -17.88 -8.82
N SER A 295 12.98 -18.85 -9.74
CA SER A 295 14.28 -19.14 -10.37
C SER A 295 14.81 -17.98 -11.22
N ALA A 296 13.92 -17.14 -11.76
CA ALA A 296 14.28 -15.93 -12.49
C ALA A 296 14.65 -14.72 -11.58
N GLY A 297 14.58 -14.90 -10.25
CA GLY A 297 14.94 -13.90 -9.25
C GLY A 297 13.80 -12.96 -8.86
N TYR A 298 12.54 -13.35 -9.06
CA TYR A 298 11.38 -12.56 -8.62
C TYR A 298 10.89 -13.00 -7.23
N PRO A 299 10.36 -12.06 -6.42
CA PRO A 299 9.62 -12.41 -5.21
C PRO A 299 8.31 -13.12 -5.61
N ILE A 300 7.91 -14.11 -4.81
CA ILE A 300 6.65 -14.86 -5.01
C ILE A 300 5.57 -14.49 -3.99
N GLY A 301 5.87 -13.58 -3.06
CA GLY A 301 4.94 -13.11 -2.04
C GLY A 301 4.91 -11.59 -1.99
N SER A 302 3.76 -11.07 -1.56
CA SER A 302 3.32 -9.68 -1.56
C SER A 302 3.35 -9.06 -0.16
N GLY A 303 4.13 -9.67 0.76
CA GLY A 303 4.21 -9.24 2.16
C GLY A 303 4.57 -7.76 2.37
N MET A 304 5.20 -7.09 1.40
CA MET A 304 5.46 -5.65 1.45
C MET A 304 4.17 -4.81 1.38
N VAL A 305 3.19 -5.21 0.56
CA VAL A 305 1.89 -4.52 0.48
C VAL A 305 0.94 -5.00 1.56
N GLU A 306 0.92 -6.27 1.93
CA GLU A 306 0.12 -6.76 3.07
C GLU A 306 0.53 -6.08 4.39
N SER A 307 1.85 -5.97 4.61
CA SER A 307 2.39 -5.21 5.75
C SER A 307 2.00 -3.73 5.65
N GLY A 308 2.00 -3.17 4.44
CA GLY A 308 1.49 -1.84 4.14
C GLY A 308 0.03 -1.69 4.58
N CYS A 309 -0.86 -2.56 4.11
CA CYS A 309 -2.28 -2.64 4.49
C CYS A 309 -2.46 -2.71 6.01
N LYS A 310 -1.71 -3.58 6.71
CA LYS A 310 -1.74 -3.70 8.18
C LYS A 310 -1.30 -2.42 8.86
N GLN A 311 -0.26 -1.75 8.35
CA GLN A 311 0.26 -0.50 8.90
C GLN A 311 -0.65 0.71 8.64
N PHE A 312 -1.31 0.78 7.49
CA PHE A 312 -2.38 1.77 7.25
C PHE A 312 -3.55 1.48 8.19
N LYS A 313 -4.04 0.23 8.23
CA LYS A 313 -5.14 -0.19 9.09
C LYS A 313 -4.88 0.14 10.57
N ALA A 314 -3.69 -0.12 11.09
CA ALA A 314 -3.32 0.22 12.46
C ALA A 314 -3.46 1.72 12.79
N ARG A 315 -3.38 2.60 11.79
CA ARG A 315 -3.57 4.05 11.96
C ARG A 315 -5.04 4.48 11.87
N PHE A 316 -5.85 3.77 11.08
CA PHE A 316 -7.21 4.19 10.71
C PHE A 316 -8.33 3.35 11.34
N ASP A 317 -8.03 2.16 11.85
CA ASP A 317 -8.98 1.18 12.40
C ASP A 317 -8.62 0.76 13.84
N GLY A 318 -8.11 1.71 14.63
CA GLY A 318 -7.92 1.50 16.07
C GLY A 318 -9.25 1.44 16.83
N PRO A 319 -9.26 0.97 18.09
CA PRO A 319 -10.48 0.85 18.89
C PRO A 319 -11.29 2.15 18.93
N GLY A 320 -12.54 2.10 18.47
CA GLY A 320 -13.46 3.24 18.46
C GLY A 320 -13.18 4.30 17.39
N MET A 321 -12.18 4.13 16.52
CA MET A 321 -11.86 5.09 15.47
C MET A 321 -12.98 5.13 14.41
N ARG A 322 -13.44 6.34 14.10
CA ARG A 322 -14.40 6.61 13.03
C ARG A 322 -14.02 7.91 12.35
N TRP A 323 -13.70 7.83 11.07
CA TRP A 323 -13.16 8.97 10.33
C TRP A 323 -14.24 9.67 9.51
N SER A 324 -14.19 10.98 9.38
CA SER A 324 -14.80 11.61 8.19
C SER A 324 -13.90 11.34 6.99
N ARG A 325 -14.50 11.19 5.80
CA ARG A 325 -13.75 11.00 4.55
C ARG A 325 -12.64 12.04 4.34
N PRO A 326 -12.89 13.36 4.43
CA PRO A 326 -11.83 14.35 4.28
C PRO A 326 -10.72 14.23 5.33
N GLY A 327 -11.06 13.84 6.56
CA GLY A 327 -10.08 13.65 7.63
C GLY A 327 -9.15 12.47 7.36
N ALA A 328 -9.69 11.36 6.84
CA ALA A 328 -8.89 10.21 6.43
C ALA A 328 -8.01 10.57 5.21
N GLU A 329 -8.61 11.13 4.16
CA GLU A 329 -7.93 11.42 2.89
C GLU A 329 -6.78 12.42 3.04
N ARG A 330 -6.87 13.38 3.97
CA ARG A 330 -5.77 14.32 4.27
C ARG A 330 -4.59 13.66 4.97
N LEU A 331 -4.83 12.61 5.74
CA LEU A 331 -3.79 11.91 6.49
C LEU A 331 -3.12 10.80 5.67
N LEU A 332 -3.85 10.17 4.73
CA LEU A 332 -3.33 9.11 3.88
C LEU A 332 -1.99 9.43 3.21
N PRO A 333 -1.80 10.56 2.51
CA PRO A 333 -0.53 10.84 1.82
C PRO A 333 0.61 11.16 2.80
N ILE A 334 0.31 11.75 3.96
CA ILE A 334 1.29 11.95 5.04
C ILE A 334 1.76 10.59 5.56
N ARG A 335 0.82 9.67 5.85
CA ARG A 335 1.12 8.30 6.31
C ARG A 335 1.92 7.53 5.26
N ALA A 336 1.54 7.65 3.98
CA ALA A 336 2.26 7.04 2.87
C ALA A 336 3.72 7.53 2.79
N ALA A 337 3.95 8.84 2.94
CA ALA A 337 5.30 9.40 2.91
C ALA A 337 6.16 8.94 4.11
N VAL A 338 5.56 8.82 5.30
CA VAL A 338 6.23 8.25 6.47
C VAL A 338 6.59 6.78 6.24
N MET A 339 5.66 5.96 5.75
CA MET A 339 5.90 4.54 5.48
C MET A 339 6.91 4.31 4.35
N SER A 340 7.02 5.26 3.42
CA SER A 340 7.98 5.24 2.32
C SER A 340 9.36 5.74 2.70
N ASN A 341 9.59 6.13 3.96
CA ASN A 341 10.82 6.78 4.45
C ASN A 341 11.26 7.99 3.61
N ASN A 342 10.31 8.72 3.01
CA ASN A 342 10.58 9.88 2.16
C ASN A 342 9.87 11.15 2.62
N PHE A 343 9.31 11.14 3.84
CA PHE A 343 8.58 12.26 4.41
C PHE A 343 9.34 13.59 4.30
N ASP A 344 10.63 13.63 4.65
CA ASP A 344 11.43 14.85 4.59
C ASP A 344 11.52 15.41 3.16
N THR A 345 11.74 14.54 2.17
CA THR A 345 11.80 14.92 0.76
C THR A 345 10.46 15.44 0.25
N VAL A 346 9.36 14.83 0.68
CA VAL A 346 7.99 15.27 0.34
C VAL A 346 7.66 16.58 1.05
N TRP A 347 8.05 16.72 2.32
CA TRP A 347 7.83 17.90 3.13
C TRP A 347 8.47 19.14 2.51
N GLU A 348 9.73 19.05 2.06
CA GLU A 348 10.39 20.17 1.39
C GLU A 348 9.58 20.64 0.17
N GLN A 349 9.09 19.72 -0.66
CA GLN A 349 8.27 20.09 -1.82
C GLN A 349 6.97 20.76 -1.39
N VAL A 350 6.27 20.16 -0.43
CA VAL A 350 4.98 20.65 0.10
C VAL A 350 5.11 22.03 0.76
N TYR A 351 6.20 22.27 1.49
CA TYR A 351 6.46 23.53 2.19
C TYR A 351 6.61 24.70 1.19
N HIS A 352 7.26 24.45 0.05
CA HIS A 352 7.52 25.46 -0.99
C HIS A 352 6.43 25.55 -2.07
N LEU A 353 5.35 24.76 -1.97
CA LEU A 353 4.21 24.90 -2.90
C LEU A 353 3.57 26.30 -2.79
N PRO A 354 3.29 26.99 -3.93
CA PRO A 354 2.69 28.30 -3.94
C PRO A 354 1.41 28.36 -3.08
N GLN A 355 1.19 29.48 -2.41
CA GLN A 355 -0.09 29.76 -1.75
C GLN A 355 -1.13 30.05 -2.85
N ASN A 356 -2.14 29.19 -2.97
CA ASN A 356 -3.29 29.45 -3.83
C ASN A 356 -4.11 30.64 -3.34
#